data_AF-A0A1K2IQV2-F1
#
_entry.id   AF-A0A1K2IQV2-F1
#
_cell.length_a   1.000
_cell.length_b   1.000
_cell.length_c   1.000
_cell.angle_alpha   90.00
_cell.angle_beta   90.00
_cell.angle_gamma   90.00
#
_symmetry.space_group_name_H-M   'P 1'
#
loop_
_entity.id
_entity.type
_entity.pdbx_description
1 polymer ?
#
loop_
_entity_poly.entity_id
_entity_poly.type
_entity_poly.pdbx_seq_one_letter_code
_entity_poly.pdbx_strand_id
1 'polypeptide(L)'
;MMKNQNLAILLLVIAAIFTKGQVGINTATPKKMLHVNGSLQFTNELNVGGNDATPGSAGVAGEILVSNGPGVAPKWMLTTASKKPVIGTLGTGAYIRETFTYTGSSITLPPGKWMITASMLLNMRNAYNADDYGWLRSSLSNSSTTLSPSSDIVSTSTLFSGGSTRYTTYSLTTGNILIENTSSAPKTYYYYAWGEFSGTSANKFFTNFGGSGWGEDMLYAIPVN
;
A
#
# COMPACT_ATOMS: atom_id res chain seq x y z
N MET A 1 26.08 8.11 -73.07
CA MET A 1 25.06 8.66 -72.14
C MET A 1 24.43 7.61 -71.23
N MET A 2 24.09 6.39 -71.70
CA MET A 2 23.37 5.36 -70.90
C MET A 2 24.17 4.73 -69.74
N LYS A 3 25.51 4.60 -69.84
CA LYS A 3 26.35 3.98 -68.78
C LYS A 3 26.36 4.76 -67.45
N ASN A 4 26.36 6.09 -67.51
CA ASN A 4 26.43 6.94 -66.33
C ASN A 4 25.08 7.00 -65.60
N GLN A 5 23.96 6.86 -66.33
CA GLN A 5 22.62 6.78 -65.74
C GLN A 5 22.43 5.47 -64.95
N ASN A 6 22.89 4.33 -65.49
CA ASN A 6 22.78 3.05 -64.79
C ASN A 6 23.62 3.02 -63.51
N LEU A 7 24.81 3.66 -63.52
CA LEU A 7 25.65 3.76 -62.34
C LEU A 7 25.04 4.68 -61.27
N ALA A 8 24.45 5.81 -61.68
CA ALA A 8 23.77 6.73 -60.78
C ALA A 8 22.55 6.07 -60.11
N ILE A 9 21.75 5.32 -60.88
CA ILE A 9 20.61 4.56 -60.36
C ILE A 9 21.09 3.49 -59.35
N LEU A 10 22.16 2.76 -59.67
CA LEU A 10 22.72 1.75 -58.77
C LEU A 10 23.21 2.37 -57.45
N LEU A 11 23.89 3.52 -57.51
CA LEU A 11 24.33 4.28 -56.32
C LEU A 11 23.15 4.76 -55.48
N LEU A 12 22.07 5.22 -56.11
CA LEU A 12 20.87 5.70 -55.42
C LEU A 12 20.12 4.56 -54.72
N VAL A 13 20.01 3.39 -55.36
CA VAL A 13 19.43 2.18 -54.78
C VAL A 13 20.27 1.68 -53.61
N ILE A 14 21.60 1.64 -53.75
CA ILE A 14 22.52 1.27 -52.66
C ILE A 14 22.35 2.21 -51.47
N ALA A 15 22.34 3.54 -51.70
CA ALA A 15 22.16 4.52 -50.63
C ALA A 15 20.81 4.35 -49.90
N ALA A 16 19.73 4.04 -50.63
CA ALA A 16 18.42 3.80 -50.06
C ALA A 16 18.32 2.53 -49.18
N ILE A 17 19.18 1.53 -49.43
CA ILE A 17 19.21 0.28 -48.63
C ILE A 17 19.96 0.48 -47.30
N PHE A 18 20.89 1.44 -47.23
CA PHE A 18 21.70 1.71 -46.04
C PHE A 18 21.11 2.76 -45.08
N THR A 19 19.99 3.41 -45.44
CA THR A 19 19.32 4.34 -44.54
C THR A 19 18.43 3.59 -43.56
N LYS A 20 18.54 3.90 -42.26
CA LYS A 20 17.61 3.38 -41.25
C LYS A 20 16.24 3.98 -41.50
N GLY A 21 15.19 3.15 -41.53
CA GLY A 21 13.79 3.57 -41.67
C GLY A 21 13.21 4.28 -40.43
N GLN A 22 13.90 5.29 -39.92
CA GLN A 22 13.44 6.08 -38.77
C GLN A 22 12.41 7.12 -39.21
N VAL A 23 11.36 7.29 -38.43
CA VAL A 23 10.33 8.30 -38.64
C VAL A 23 10.56 9.45 -37.65
N GLY A 24 10.86 10.64 -38.18
CA GLY A 24 10.96 11.87 -37.40
C GLY A 24 9.78 12.79 -37.66
N ILE A 25 9.10 13.25 -36.61
CA ILE A 25 8.10 14.32 -36.68
C ILE A 25 8.69 15.56 -36.00
N ASN A 26 8.83 16.64 -36.76
CA ASN A 26 9.44 17.91 -36.31
C ASN A 26 10.90 17.74 -35.80
N THR A 27 11.66 16.82 -36.40
CA THR A 27 13.07 16.58 -36.06
C THR A 27 13.83 16.01 -37.26
N ALA A 28 14.85 16.72 -37.74
CA ALA A 28 15.67 16.27 -38.87
C ALA A 28 16.69 15.17 -38.49
N THR A 29 16.91 14.92 -37.20
CA THR A 29 17.86 13.92 -36.69
C THR A 29 17.20 13.03 -35.61
N PRO A 30 16.31 12.08 -36.00
CA PRO A 30 15.63 11.18 -35.07
C PRO A 30 16.58 10.42 -34.14
N LYS A 31 16.32 10.44 -32.83
CA LYS A 31 17.12 9.72 -31.80
C LYS A 31 16.56 8.34 -31.42
N LYS A 32 15.38 8.01 -31.94
CA LYS A 32 14.67 6.73 -31.78
C LYS A 32 14.04 6.35 -33.12
N MET A 33 13.50 5.12 -33.24
CA MET A 33 12.85 4.65 -34.47
C MET A 33 11.66 5.53 -34.85
N LEU A 34 10.85 5.91 -33.86
CA LEU A 34 9.89 7.00 -33.95
C LEU A 34 10.33 8.11 -32.99
N HIS A 35 10.57 9.32 -33.50
CA HIS A 35 10.91 10.48 -32.68
C HIS A 35 9.96 11.63 -32.99
N VAL A 36 9.09 11.95 -32.04
CA VAL A 36 8.17 13.09 -32.12
C VAL A 36 8.70 14.20 -31.23
N ASN A 37 9.06 15.33 -31.83
CA ASN A 37 9.41 16.55 -31.10
C ASN A 37 8.19 17.48 -31.08
N GLY A 38 7.18 17.10 -30.30
CA GLY A 38 5.86 17.75 -30.27
C GLY A 38 4.87 16.98 -29.41
N SER A 39 3.58 17.27 -29.58
CA SER A 39 2.49 16.59 -28.86
C SER A 39 2.13 15.26 -29.52
N LEU A 40 1.66 14.31 -28.71
CA LEU A 40 1.12 13.02 -29.14
C LEU A 40 -0.25 12.80 -28.49
N GLN A 41 -1.24 12.38 -29.27
CA GLN A 41 -2.59 12.06 -28.79
C GLN A 41 -3.01 10.69 -29.32
N PHE A 42 -3.66 9.91 -28.44
CA PHE A 42 -4.31 8.65 -28.78
C PHE A 42 -5.81 8.80 -28.54
N THR A 43 -6.65 8.25 -29.42
CA THR A 43 -8.12 8.33 -29.31
C THR A 43 -8.77 7.06 -28.76
N ASN A 44 -8.09 5.92 -28.84
CA ASN A 44 -8.60 4.63 -28.37
C ASN A 44 -7.76 4.09 -27.20
N GLU A 45 -6.55 3.58 -27.48
CA GLU A 45 -5.69 2.96 -26.46
C GLU A 45 -4.21 3.08 -26.80
N LEU A 46 -3.36 2.82 -25.80
CA LEU A 46 -1.91 2.70 -25.91
C LEU A 46 -1.49 1.27 -25.52
N ASN A 47 -1.08 0.46 -26.50
CA ASN A 47 -0.58 -0.88 -26.26
C ASN A 47 0.94 -0.90 -26.03
N VAL A 48 1.41 -1.60 -24.99
CA VAL A 48 2.84 -1.74 -24.65
C VAL A 48 3.23 -3.20 -24.38
N GLY A 49 4.52 -3.54 -24.48
CA GLY A 49 5.05 -4.86 -24.11
C GLY A 49 4.96 -5.96 -25.18
N GLY A 50 4.40 -5.68 -26.35
CA GLY A 50 4.34 -6.62 -27.49
C GLY A 50 5.62 -6.68 -28.34
N ASN A 51 5.59 -7.47 -29.40
CA ASN A 51 6.65 -7.62 -30.41
C ASN A 51 6.08 -8.03 -31.77
N ASP A 52 6.95 -8.36 -32.73
CA ASP A 52 6.55 -8.71 -34.11
C ASP A 52 5.60 -9.92 -34.21
N ALA A 53 5.55 -10.77 -33.17
CA ALA A 53 4.73 -11.98 -33.12
C ALA A 53 3.56 -11.89 -32.12
N THR A 54 3.55 -10.90 -31.21
CA THR A 54 2.57 -10.81 -30.12
C THR A 54 2.10 -9.37 -29.89
N PRO A 55 0.78 -9.13 -29.76
CA PRO A 55 0.28 -7.78 -29.47
C PRO A 55 0.74 -7.31 -28.08
N GLY A 56 0.86 -6.00 -27.92
CA GLY A 56 1.00 -5.40 -26.59
C GLY A 56 -0.31 -5.43 -25.80
N SER A 57 -0.24 -5.04 -24.54
CA SER A 57 -1.41 -4.88 -23.66
C SER A 57 -1.81 -3.42 -23.54
N ALA A 58 -3.11 -3.15 -23.57
CA ALA A 58 -3.72 -1.85 -23.29
C ALA A 58 -3.89 -1.58 -21.78
N GLY A 59 -3.57 -2.58 -20.95
CA GLY A 59 -3.83 -2.55 -19.52
C GLY A 59 -5.30 -2.72 -19.20
N VAL A 60 -5.63 -2.67 -17.91
CA VAL A 60 -7.01 -2.61 -17.41
C VAL A 60 -7.25 -1.32 -16.62
N ALA A 61 -8.53 -1.02 -16.35
CA ALA A 61 -8.90 0.17 -15.60
C ALA A 61 -8.21 0.22 -14.23
N GLY A 62 -7.56 1.34 -13.92
CA GLY A 62 -6.86 1.59 -12.66
C GLY A 62 -5.38 1.25 -12.66
N GLU A 63 -4.83 0.73 -13.75
CA GLU A 63 -3.39 0.54 -13.90
C GLU A 63 -2.69 1.85 -14.30
N ILE A 64 -1.42 2.00 -13.93
CA ILE A 64 -0.54 3.01 -14.51
C ILE A 64 0.53 2.34 -15.34
N LEU A 65 1.06 3.10 -16.29
CA LEU A 65 2.22 2.69 -17.06
C LEU A 65 3.50 2.92 -16.25
N VAL A 66 4.24 1.84 -15.97
CA VAL A 66 5.50 1.88 -15.22
C VAL A 66 6.68 1.57 -16.14
N SER A 67 7.74 2.38 -16.05
CA SER A 67 9.01 2.12 -16.73
C SER A 67 9.73 0.94 -16.08
N ASN A 68 10.18 -0.02 -16.88
CA ASN A 68 11.04 -1.12 -16.43
C ASN A 68 12.53 -0.83 -16.67
N GLY A 69 12.89 0.41 -16.99
CA GLY A 69 14.26 0.81 -17.30
C GLY A 69 14.61 0.74 -18.79
N PRO A 70 15.84 1.12 -19.17
CA PRO A 70 16.25 1.25 -20.57
C PRO A 70 16.19 -0.07 -21.33
N GLY A 71 15.60 -0.07 -22.52
CA GLY A 71 15.55 -1.24 -23.41
C GLY A 71 14.51 -2.30 -23.04
N VAL A 72 13.83 -2.14 -21.90
CA VAL A 72 12.74 -3.02 -21.47
C VAL A 72 11.42 -2.29 -21.72
N ALA A 73 10.45 -3.00 -22.32
CA ALA A 73 9.13 -2.41 -22.55
C ALA A 73 8.50 -1.99 -21.21
N PRO A 74 7.82 -0.82 -21.14
CA PRO A 74 7.05 -0.47 -19.96
C PRO A 74 5.89 -1.46 -19.80
N LYS A 75 5.38 -1.59 -18.58
CA LYS A 75 4.27 -2.50 -18.28
C LYS A 75 3.16 -1.76 -17.55
N TRP A 76 1.93 -2.17 -17.79
CA TRP A 76 0.80 -1.78 -16.96
C TRP A 76 0.93 -2.46 -15.59
N MET A 77 0.76 -1.67 -14.54
CA MET A 77 0.72 -2.17 -13.17
C MET A 77 -0.45 -1.56 -12.44
N LEU A 78 -1.23 -2.39 -11.75
CA LEU A 78 -2.07 -1.95 -10.66
C LEU A 78 -1.21 -1.18 -9.67
N THR A 79 -1.49 0.12 -9.52
CA THR A 79 -0.80 0.88 -8.51
C THR A 79 -1.47 0.72 -7.17
N THR A 80 -0.63 0.61 -6.18
CA THR A 80 -0.87 1.05 -4.83
C THR A 80 -1.55 2.44 -4.78
N ALA A 81 -1.22 3.37 -5.69
CA ALA A 81 -1.87 4.69 -5.77
C ALA A 81 -3.34 4.66 -6.25
N SER A 82 -3.84 3.54 -6.79
CA SER A 82 -5.23 3.35 -7.21
C SER A 82 -6.09 2.66 -6.14
N LYS A 83 -5.46 2.05 -5.13
CA LYS A 83 -6.19 1.42 -4.02
C LYS A 83 -6.65 2.52 -3.06
N LYS A 84 -7.95 2.64 -2.88
CA LYS A 84 -8.51 3.58 -1.89
C LYS A 84 -8.05 3.17 -0.49
N PRO A 85 -7.84 4.13 0.43
CA PRO A 85 -7.68 3.80 1.83
C PRO A 85 -8.82 2.90 2.30
N VAL A 86 -8.51 1.89 3.09
CA VAL A 86 -9.51 1.02 3.72
C VAL A 86 -9.74 1.52 5.13
N ILE A 87 -11.00 1.76 5.49
CA ILE A 87 -11.40 2.09 6.86
C ILE A 87 -11.79 0.80 7.57
N GLY A 88 -11.25 0.59 8.77
CA GLY A 88 -11.62 -0.51 9.64
C GLY A 88 -13.03 -0.34 10.20
N THR A 89 -13.68 -1.45 10.51
CA THR A 89 -14.94 -1.46 11.25
C THR A 89 -14.61 -1.47 12.73
N LEU A 90 -15.04 -0.42 13.45
CA LEU A 90 -14.92 -0.38 14.89
C LEU A 90 -16.06 -1.17 15.54
N GLY A 91 -15.72 -2.02 16.51
CA GLY A 91 -16.67 -2.79 17.31
C GLY A 91 -17.21 -1.99 18.50
N THR A 92 -17.73 -2.68 19.51
CA THR A 92 -18.23 -2.05 20.76
C THR A 92 -17.12 -1.62 21.71
N GLY A 93 -15.88 -2.04 21.46
CA GLY A 93 -14.75 -1.87 22.37
C GLY A 93 -14.72 -2.92 23.48
N ALA A 94 -13.58 -3.02 24.17
CA ALA A 94 -13.37 -4.01 25.22
C ALA A 94 -12.74 -3.42 26.49
N TYR A 95 -12.92 -4.14 27.60
CA TYR A 95 -12.13 -3.92 28.81
C TYR A 95 -10.79 -4.64 28.66
N ILE A 96 -9.71 -3.88 28.62
CA ILE A 96 -8.36 -4.43 28.39
C ILE A 96 -7.64 -4.59 29.72
N ARG A 97 -7.27 -5.84 29.98
CA ARG A 97 -6.45 -6.31 31.10
C ARG A 97 -5.16 -6.93 30.55
N GLU A 98 -4.47 -7.73 31.36
CA GLU A 98 -3.20 -8.38 31.02
C GLU A 98 -3.32 -9.42 29.89
N THR A 99 -4.52 -9.93 29.65
CA THR A 99 -4.80 -10.94 28.64
C THR A 99 -5.06 -10.33 27.27
N PHE A 100 -4.56 -11.01 26.24
CA PHE A 100 -4.85 -10.69 24.84
C PHE A 100 -6.37 -10.76 24.59
N THR A 101 -6.98 -9.63 24.23
CA THR A 101 -8.44 -9.46 24.18
C THR A 101 -8.86 -8.89 22.85
N TYR A 102 -9.86 -9.52 22.22
CA TYR A 102 -10.45 -9.02 20.98
C TYR A 102 -11.31 -7.80 21.29
N THR A 103 -11.11 -6.69 20.57
CA THR A 103 -11.83 -5.44 20.79
C THR A 103 -13.21 -5.40 20.10
N GLY A 104 -13.50 -6.37 19.24
CA GLY A 104 -14.64 -6.31 18.31
C GLY A 104 -14.33 -5.54 17.01
N SER A 105 -13.19 -4.86 16.92
CA SER A 105 -12.80 -4.09 15.73
C SER A 105 -12.02 -4.92 14.71
N SER A 106 -12.16 -4.63 13.43
CA SER A 106 -11.45 -5.36 12.38
C SER A 106 -11.21 -4.51 11.13
N ILE A 107 -10.35 -4.97 10.23
CA ILE A 107 -10.11 -4.35 8.92
C ILE A 107 -9.94 -5.44 7.85
N THR A 108 -10.62 -5.28 6.70
CA THR A 108 -10.54 -6.26 5.60
C THR A 108 -9.73 -5.69 4.45
N LEU A 109 -8.59 -6.33 4.14
CA LEU A 109 -7.63 -5.83 3.15
C LEU A 109 -7.62 -6.72 1.91
N PRO A 110 -7.82 -6.15 0.70
CA PRO A 110 -7.54 -6.84 -0.55
C PRO A 110 -6.07 -7.31 -0.65
N PRO A 111 -5.75 -8.22 -1.58
CA PRO A 111 -4.37 -8.65 -1.84
C PRO A 111 -3.41 -7.48 -2.01
N GLY A 112 -2.19 -7.62 -1.45
CA GLY A 112 -1.12 -6.62 -1.52
C GLY A 112 -0.63 -6.15 -0.14
N LYS A 113 0.29 -5.18 -0.17
CA LYS A 113 0.93 -4.61 1.03
C LYS A 113 0.23 -3.32 1.46
N TRP A 114 0.06 -3.17 2.76
CA TRP A 114 -0.71 -2.09 3.38
C TRP A 114 0.01 -1.57 4.61
N MET A 115 0.11 -0.25 4.74
CA MET A 115 0.42 0.38 6.01
C MET A 115 -0.88 0.63 6.76
N ILE A 116 -0.97 0.08 7.96
CA ILE A 116 -2.12 0.22 8.84
C ILE A 116 -1.74 1.17 9.95
N THR A 117 -2.61 2.14 10.20
CA THR A 117 -2.49 3.12 11.27
C THR A 117 -3.68 2.96 12.20
N ALA A 118 -3.39 2.91 13.50
CA ALA A 118 -4.41 2.95 14.54
C ALA A 118 -4.16 4.14 15.45
N SER A 119 -5.22 4.86 15.79
CA SER A 119 -5.29 5.84 16.87
C SER A 119 -6.46 5.46 17.74
N MET A 120 -6.24 5.16 19.01
CA MET A 120 -7.31 4.72 19.93
C MET A 120 -7.20 5.48 21.24
N LEU A 121 -8.33 5.90 21.81
CA LEU A 121 -8.40 6.56 23.10
C LEU A 121 -8.11 5.56 24.22
N LEU A 122 -7.17 5.94 25.08
CA LEU A 122 -6.92 5.25 26.33
C LEU A 122 -7.70 5.92 27.45
N ASN A 123 -8.39 5.11 28.25
CA ASN A 123 -9.06 5.56 29.45
C ASN A 123 -8.84 4.52 30.55
N MET A 124 -7.82 4.75 31.40
CA MET A 124 -7.47 3.81 32.46
C MET A 124 -8.39 3.99 33.67
N ARG A 125 -8.91 2.88 34.17
CA ARG A 125 -9.77 2.82 35.36
C ARG A 125 -9.06 2.09 36.50
N ASN A 126 -9.52 2.38 37.71
CA ASN A 126 -8.99 1.84 38.96
C ASN A 126 -7.50 2.13 39.22
N ALA A 127 -6.93 3.16 38.58
CA ALA A 127 -5.67 3.73 39.02
C ALA A 127 -6.01 4.78 40.08
N TYR A 128 -5.68 4.57 41.36
CA TYR A 128 -5.99 5.47 42.48
C TYR A 128 -4.74 6.07 43.13
N ASN A 129 -3.59 5.44 42.94
CA ASN A 129 -2.34 5.78 43.58
C ASN A 129 -1.40 6.48 42.60
N ALA A 130 -0.47 7.27 43.13
CA ALA A 130 0.46 8.06 42.32
C ALA A 130 1.42 7.21 41.47
N ASP A 131 1.71 5.98 41.91
CA ASP A 131 2.56 5.00 41.26
C ASP A 131 1.84 4.16 40.19
N ASP A 132 0.53 4.35 40.01
CA ASP A 132 -0.24 3.55 39.06
C ASP A 132 0.04 3.94 37.60
N TYR A 133 0.36 2.93 36.82
CA TYR A 133 0.69 3.03 35.41
C TYR A 133 0.09 1.85 34.62
N GLY A 134 -0.33 2.14 33.40
CA GLY A 134 -0.75 1.15 32.41
C GLY A 134 -0.10 1.42 31.06
N TRP A 135 0.51 0.41 30.46
CA TRP A 135 0.96 0.40 29.07
C TRP A 135 0.07 -0.52 28.27
N LEU A 136 -0.69 0.03 27.33
CA LEU A 136 -1.48 -0.78 26.41
C LEU A 136 -0.66 -1.10 25.17
N ARG A 137 -0.68 -2.37 24.77
CA ARG A 137 -0.22 -2.85 23.48
C ARG A 137 -1.40 -3.40 22.71
N SER A 138 -1.37 -3.21 21.40
CA SER A 138 -2.37 -3.73 20.49
C SER A 138 -1.74 -4.13 19.17
N SER A 139 -2.38 -5.06 18.48
CA SER A 139 -1.95 -5.56 17.19
C SER A 139 -3.15 -6.13 16.42
N LEU A 140 -2.88 -6.71 15.26
CA LEU A 140 -3.87 -7.39 14.44
C LEU A 140 -3.65 -8.89 14.46
N SER A 141 -4.70 -9.69 14.49
CA SER A 141 -4.68 -11.16 14.37
C SER A 141 -5.36 -11.61 13.08
N ASN A 142 -5.01 -12.81 12.60
CA ASN A 142 -5.70 -13.46 11.47
C ASN A 142 -7.06 -14.08 11.86
N SER A 143 -7.43 -14.09 13.14
CA SER A 143 -8.66 -14.73 13.64
C SER A 143 -9.27 -13.91 14.78
N SER A 144 -10.60 -13.99 14.95
CA SER A 144 -11.34 -13.42 16.09
C SER A 144 -11.30 -14.28 17.35
N THR A 145 -10.61 -15.43 17.30
CA THR A 145 -10.46 -16.33 18.45
C THR A 145 -9.00 -16.68 18.76
N THR A 146 -8.06 -16.41 17.84
CA THR A 146 -6.64 -16.73 18.04
C THR A 146 -5.93 -15.58 18.76
N LEU A 147 -5.33 -15.89 19.91
CA LEU A 147 -4.69 -14.90 20.78
C LEU A 147 -3.22 -14.63 20.40
N SER A 148 -2.98 -14.31 19.13
CA SER A 148 -1.64 -13.97 18.63
C SER A 148 -1.69 -12.87 17.57
N PRO A 149 -0.61 -12.07 17.45
CA PRO A 149 -0.42 -11.21 16.28
C PRO A 149 -0.42 -12.01 14.98
N SER A 150 -0.81 -11.35 13.91
CA SER A 150 -0.89 -11.87 12.55
C SER A 150 0.50 -12.21 12.02
N SER A 151 0.64 -13.38 11.41
CA SER A 151 1.86 -13.76 10.71
C SER A 151 2.08 -12.99 9.42
N ASP A 152 1.06 -12.26 8.95
CA ASP A 152 1.12 -11.43 7.73
C ASP A 152 1.74 -10.03 8.01
N ILE A 153 2.15 -9.73 9.26
CA ILE A 153 2.87 -8.49 9.58
C ILE A 153 4.31 -8.60 9.07
N VAL A 154 4.71 -7.66 8.20
CA VAL A 154 6.02 -7.66 7.52
C VAL A 154 6.95 -6.54 8.00
N SER A 155 6.46 -5.62 8.83
CA SER A 155 7.30 -4.59 9.47
C SER A 155 7.99 -5.12 10.73
N THR A 156 9.11 -4.49 11.10
CA THR A 156 9.75 -4.72 12.41
C THR A 156 8.89 -4.21 13.57
N SER A 157 8.14 -3.13 13.35
CA SER A 157 7.09 -2.68 14.28
C SER A 157 5.87 -3.58 14.12
N THR A 158 5.42 -4.21 15.21
CA THR A 158 4.25 -5.11 15.22
C THR A 158 3.11 -4.63 16.11
N LEU A 159 3.29 -3.47 16.76
CA LEU A 159 2.41 -2.99 17.82
C LEU A 159 1.99 -1.55 17.61
N PHE A 160 0.74 -1.26 17.97
CA PHE A 160 0.31 0.08 18.35
C PHE A 160 0.32 0.14 19.88
N SER A 161 0.95 1.14 20.46
CA SER A 161 1.12 1.21 21.91
C SER A 161 0.87 2.61 22.45
N GLY A 162 0.53 2.70 23.73
CA GLY A 162 0.35 3.95 24.44
C GLY A 162 0.26 3.73 25.95
N GLY A 163 0.54 4.77 26.71
CA GLY A 163 0.57 4.72 28.17
C GLY A 163 -0.40 5.70 28.81
N SER A 164 -0.85 5.35 30.00
CA SER A 164 -1.61 6.22 30.89
C SER A 164 -1.12 6.01 32.33
N THR A 165 -1.20 7.07 33.13
CA THR A 165 -0.91 7.06 34.56
C THR A 165 -2.16 7.52 35.30
N ARG A 166 -2.15 7.46 36.64
CA ARG A 166 -3.20 8.05 37.48
C ARG A 166 -3.53 9.52 37.13
N TYR A 167 -2.54 10.28 36.65
CA TYR A 167 -2.69 11.70 36.36
C TYR A 167 -3.18 11.99 34.94
N THR A 168 -3.26 10.98 34.08
CA THR A 168 -3.74 11.10 32.70
C THR A 168 -5.00 10.27 32.50
N THR A 169 -6.16 10.88 32.78
CA THR A 169 -7.46 10.24 32.55
C THR A 169 -7.64 9.75 31.12
N TYR A 170 -7.12 10.51 30.16
CA TYR A 170 -7.12 10.19 28.75
C TYR A 170 -5.71 10.25 28.17
N SER A 171 -5.42 9.34 27.24
CA SER A 171 -4.20 9.30 26.44
C SER A 171 -4.52 8.64 25.09
N LEU A 172 -3.54 8.42 24.23
CA LEU A 172 -3.72 7.76 22.94
C LEU A 172 -2.78 6.57 22.80
N THR A 173 -3.29 5.49 22.20
CA THR A 173 -2.48 4.48 21.54
C THR A 173 -2.30 4.91 20.10
N THR A 174 -1.06 4.95 19.63
CA THR A 174 -0.77 5.21 18.21
C THR A 174 0.30 4.26 17.68
N GLY A 175 0.35 4.12 16.36
CA GLY A 175 1.41 3.36 15.71
C GLY A 175 1.10 3.08 14.25
N ASN A 176 2.08 2.49 13.58
CA ASN A 176 1.95 2.01 12.22
C ASN A 176 2.55 0.62 12.13
N ILE A 177 1.89 -0.27 11.40
CA ILE A 177 2.40 -1.60 11.04
C ILE A 177 2.19 -1.84 9.55
N LEU A 178 3.08 -2.61 8.94
CA LEU A 178 2.92 -3.09 7.57
C LEU A 178 2.40 -4.52 7.58
N ILE A 179 1.33 -4.76 6.84
CA ILE A 179 0.78 -6.11 6.59
C ILE A 179 0.83 -6.39 5.10
N GLU A 180 1.16 -7.63 4.74
CA GLU A 180 1.07 -8.11 3.37
C GLU A 180 0.08 -9.26 3.25
N ASN A 181 -1.06 -8.99 2.60
CA ASN A 181 -1.97 -10.06 2.19
C ASN A 181 -1.45 -10.69 0.89
N THR A 182 -0.70 -11.78 1.02
CA THR A 182 -0.13 -12.55 -0.10
C THR A 182 -1.13 -13.50 -0.78
N SER A 183 -2.36 -13.60 -0.26
CA SER A 183 -3.39 -14.45 -0.87
C SER A 183 -4.05 -13.79 -2.07
N SER A 184 -4.79 -14.56 -2.87
CA SER A 184 -5.56 -14.05 -4.00
C SER A 184 -6.92 -13.44 -3.61
N ALA A 185 -7.29 -13.47 -2.33
CA ALA A 185 -8.58 -13.00 -1.83
C ALA A 185 -8.41 -11.95 -0.70
N PRO A 186 -9.42 -11.10 -0.44
CA PRO A 186 -9.41 -10.24 0.73
C PRO A 186 -9.30 -11.04 2.03
N LYS A 187 -8.51 -10.54 2.99
CA LYS A 187 -8.39 -11.11 4.34
C LYS A 187 -8.87 -10.12 5.39
N THR A 188 -9.58 -10.60 6.41
CA THR A 188 -9.98 -9.81 7.57
C THR A 188 -8.97 -9.98 8.70
N TYR A 189 -8.49 -8.86 9.23
CA TYR A 189 -7.59 -8.79 10.36
C TYR A 189 -8.31 -8.20 11.58
N TYR A 190 -8.18 -8.84 12.72
CA TYR A 190 -8.94 -8.57 13.93
C TYR A 190 -8.09 -7.80 14.93
N TYR A 191 -8.61 -6.71 15.49
CA TYR A 191 -7.85 -5.82 16.37
C TYR A 191 -7.90 -6.30 17.82
N TYR A 192 -6.73 -6.61 18.36
CA TYR A 192 -6.55 -7.14 19.70
C TYR A 192 -5.69 -6.21 20.55
N ALA A 193 -5.92 -6.24 21.86
CA ALA A 193 -5.13 -5.48 22.82
C ALA A 193 -4.91 -6.24 24.13
N TRP A 194 -3.86 -5.85 24.84
CA TRP A 194 -3.53 -6.29 26.20
C TRP A 194 -2.77 -5.17 26.90
N GLY A 195 -2.89 -5.12 28.22
CA GLY A 195 -2.27 -4.11 29.05
C GLY A 195 -1.15 -4.69 29.92
N GLU A 196 -0.17 -3.88 30.23
CA GLU A 196 0.80 -4.11 31.29
C GLU A 196 0.55 -3.08 32.37
N PHE A 197 0.28 -3.54 33.58
CA PHE A 197 -0.08 -2.67 34.69
C PHE A 197 0.96 -2.77 35.80
N SER A 198 1.27 -1.63 36.42
CA SER A 198 2.14 -1.54 37.58
C SER A 198 1.57 -0.56 38.60
N GLY A 199 2.12 -0.57 39.81
CA GLY A 199 1.67 0.25 40.94
C GLY A 199 0.64 -0.46 41.83
N THR A 200 0.29 0.22 42.92
CA THR A 200 -0.37 -0.37 44.09
C THR A 200 -1.85 -0.72 43.88
N SER A 201 -2.59 -0.02 43.01
CA SER A 201 -4.04 -0.27 42.87
C SER A 201 -4.32 -1.63 42.22
N ALA A 202 -5.27 -2.38 42.74
CA ALA A 202 -5.70 -3.64 42.16
C ALA A 202 -6.67 -3.45 40.98
N ASN A 203 -6.75 -4.45 40.10
CA ASN A 203 -7.77 -4.55 39.05
C ASN A 203 -7.83 -3.38 38.06
N LYS A 204 -6.69 -2.74 37.76
CA LYS A 204 -6.57 -1.73 36.71
C LYS A 204 -6.97 -2.31 35.35
N PHE A 205 -7.57 -1.47 34.50
CA PHE A 205 -7.94 -1.84 33.12
C PHE A 205 -8.14 -0.60 32.26
N PHE A 206 -8.07 -0.75 30.94
CA PHE A 206 -8.52 0.27 30.00
C PHE A 206 -9.97 -0.01 29.59
N THR A 207 -10.82 1.01 29.65
CA THR A 207 -12.26 0.86 29.35
C THR A 207 -12.60 1.21 27.91
N ASN A 208 -13.54 0.45 27.32
CA ASN A 208 -14.08 0.68 25.97
C ASN A 208 -13.00 0.88 24.90
N PHE A 209 -11.88 0.17 25.01
CA PHE A 209 -10.76 0.37 24.10
C PHE A 209 -11.04 -0.24 22.72
N GLY A 210 -10.67 0.48 21.66
CA GLY A 210 -10.71 -0.01 20.29
C GLY A 210 -12.13 -0.24 19.82
N GLY A 211 -13.03 0.72 20.07
CA GLY A 211 -14.45 0.60 19.75
C GLY A 211 -15.05 1.92 19.28
N SER A 212 -16.28 1.90 18.76
CA SER A 212 -16.94 3.07 18.19
C SER A 212 -17.49 4.05 19.25
N GLY A 213 -17.18 3.85 20.53
CA GLY A 213 -17.68 4.66 21.64
C GLY A 213 -16.97 6.00 21.80
N TRP A 214 -15.79 6.16 21.21
CA TRP A 214 -14.96 7.37 21.28
C TRP A 214 -14.79 8.00 19.90
N GLY A 215 -14.75 9.34 19.83
CA GLY A 215 -14.62 10.06 18.56
C GLY A 215 -13.19 10.08 18.01
N GLU A 216 -12.22 9.73 18.85
CA GLU A 216 -10.79 9.68 18.56
C GLU A 216 -10.34 8.34 17.97
N ASP A 217 -11.17 7.29 18.11
CA ASP A 217 -10.85 5.93 17.67
C ASP A 217 -10.89 5.85 16.14
N MET A 218 -9.79 5.43 15.54
CA MET A 218 -9.65 5.25 14.11
C MET A 218 -8.68 4.10 13.80
N LEU A 219 -9.10 3.21 12.91
CA LEU A 219 -8.29 2.17 12.31
C LEU A 219 -8.42 2.30 10.79
N TYR A 220 -7.32 2.54 10.09
CA TYR A 220 -7.34 2.62 8.63
C TYR A 220 -6.06 2.06 8.03
N ALA A 221 -6.11 1.73 6.75
CA ALA A 221 -4.98 1.27 5.98
C ALA A 221 -4.83 2.07 4.70
N ILE A 222 -3.59 2.41 4.37
CA ILE A 222 -3.23 2.91 3.05
C ILE A 222 -2.36 1.87 2.34
N PRO A 223 -2.54 1.70 1.02
CA PRO A 223 -1.74 0.77 0.26
C PRO A 223 -0.27 1.25 0.23
N VAL A 224 0.68 0.32 0.26
CA VAL A 224 2.12 0.61 0.07
C VAL A 224 2.75 -0.37 -0.95
N ASN A 225 3.89 0.01 -1.54
CA ASN A 225 4.66 -0.85 -2.46
C ASN A 225 5.52 -1.88 -1.69
#